data_AF-A0A955V5U0-F1
#
_entry.id   AF-A0A955V5U0-F1
#
_cell.length_a   1.000
_cell.length_b   1.000
_cell.length_c   1.000
_cell.angle_alpha   90.00
_cell.angle_beta   90.00
_cell.angle_gamma   90.00
#
_symmetry.space_group_name_H-M   'P 1'
#
loop_
_entity.id
_entity.type
_entity.pdbx_description
1 polymer ?
#
loop_
_entity_poly.entity_id
_entity_poly.type
_entity_poly.pdbx_seq_one_letter_code
_entity_poly.pdbx_strand_id
1 'polypeptide(L)'
;RDGDYAPLEVIATPRSAEVRVSAFPDEVFSSPVTVWVPWGTHALTVSAPGFDPQEVTVAASGHDPVRRRVDLVATPPPEPEPDVVEAAPDAVGGDTLAPPDTADTVASVVVATARPDEGPSVAGIAFVSVAGAALVGGVVMYAIASGTRDDAAKLPPGDDFDRELGTFHTQRGLAYGLLIGAAVSGAVGAWLLATSGGDDAPGGDASAGPTLRVAPLPGGAAVGVTF
;
A
#
# COMPACT_ATOMS: atom_id res chain seq x y z
N ARG A 1 15.02 -2.32 19.50
CA ARG A 1 14.49 -3.60 20.03
C ARG A 1 14.04 -4.41 18.84
N ASP A 2 14.88 -5.34 18.39
CA ASP A 2 14.51 -6.38 17.43
C ASP A 2 13.65 -7.39 18.16
N GLY A 3 12.43 -6.98 18.45
CA GLY A 3 11.50 -7.83 19.18
C GLY A 3 10.87 -8.84 18.24
N ASP A 4 10.43 -9.94 18.85
CA ASP A 4 9.60 -10.98 18.29
C ASP A 4 8.23 -10.39 17.90
N TYR A 5 8.18 -9.66 16.78
CA TYR A 5 6.96 -9.06 16.22
C TYR A 5 6.70 -9.61 14.82
N ALA A 6 5.41 -9.77 14.49
CA ALA A 6 4.93 -10.13 13.17
C ALA A 6 4.01 -9.02 12.64
N PRO A 7 4.09 -8.69 11.33
CA PRO A 7 3.10 -7.82 10.71
C PRO A 7 1.77 -8.57 10.54
N LEU A 8 0.69 -8.00 11.06
CA LEU A 8 -0.68 -8.51 10.94
C LEU A 8 -1.50 -7.55 10.07
N GLU A 9 -1.79 -7.97 8.84
CA GLU A 9 -2.63 -7.22 7.90
C GLU A 9 -4.09 -7.65 8.07
N VAL A 10 -4.94 -6.72 8.49
CA VAL A 10 -6.38 -6.94 8.70
C VAL A 10 -7.17 -6.18 7.63
N ILE A 11 -7.98 -6.93 6.89
CA ILE A 11 -8.89 -6.41 5.86
C ILE A 11 -10.30 -6.83 6.22
N ALA A 12 -11.09 -5.88 6.69
CA ALA A 12 -12.49 -6.09 7.01
C ALA A 12 -13.44 -5.51 5.94
N THR A 13 -14.58 -6.17 5.76
CA THR A 13 -15.72 -5.71 4.96
C THR A 13 -16.90 -5.48 5.92
N PRO A 14 -17.48 -4.25 6.01
CA PRO A 14 -17.22 -3.05 5.22
C PRO A 14 -15.88 -2.35 5.57
N ARG A 15 -15.40 -1.46 4.69
CA ARG A 15 -14.16 -0.68 4.92
C ARG A 15 -14.25 0.28 6.11
N SER A 16 -15.45 0.63 6.56
CA SER A 16 -15.67 1.43 7.77
C SER A 16 -15.52 0.63 9.07
N ALA A 17 -15.19 -0.66 8.99
CA ALA A 17 -14.99 -1.48 10.16
C ALA A 17 -13.78 -1.04 10.99
N GLU A 18 -13.99 -1.06 12.31
CA GLU A 18 -13.00 -0.84 13.33
C GLU A 18 -12.43 -2.18 13.80
N VAL A 19 -11.14 -2.20 14.08
CA VAL A 19 -10.38 -3.37 14.54
C VAL A 19 -9.76 -3.04 15.89
N ARG A 20 -10.03 -3.89 16.89
CA ARG A 20 -9.36 -3.89 18.19
C ARG A 20 -8.51 -5.15 18.30
N VAL A 21 -7.29 -5.00 18.80
CA VAL A 21 -6.33 -6.09 18.95
C VAL A 21 -6.08 -6.29 20.44
N SER A 22 -6.14 -7.53 20.95
CA SER A 22 -5.93 -7.81 22.38
C SER A 22 -4.59 -7.34 22.93
N ALA A 23 -3.57 -7.23 22.07
CA ALA A 23 -2.26 -6.68 22.42
C ALA A 23 -2.27 -5.15 22.69
N PHE A 24 -3.29 -4.44 22.20
CA PHE A 24 -3.44 -2.98 22.27
C PHE A 24 -4.89 -2.63 22.64
N PRO A 25 -5.34 -2.92 23.88
CA PRO A 25 -6.75 -2.84 24.26
C PRO A 25 -7.35 -1.43 24.16
N ASP A 26 -6.52 -0.40 24.30
CA ASP A 26 -6.92 1.01 24.26
C ASP A 26 -6.85 1.61 22.85
N GLU A 27 -6.37 0.85 21.86
CA GLU A 27 -6.21 1.32 20.49
C GLU A 27 -7.33 0.77 19.58
N VAL A 28 -7.82 1.64 18.69
CA VAL A 28 -8.82 1.31 17.68
C VAL A 28 -8.25 1.67 16.32
N PHE A 29 -8.26 0.71 15.41
CA PHE A 29 -7.73 0.87 14.06
C PHE A 29 -8.85 0.83 13.03
N SER A 30 -8.74 1.60 11.94
CA SER A 30 -9.68 1.51 10.81
C SER A 30 -9.15 0.57 9.73
N SER A 31 -10.02 -0.30 9.21
CA SER A 31 -9.69 -1.21 8.10
C SER A 31 -9.53 -0.48 6.75
N PRO A 32 -8.58 -0.86 5.87
CA PRO A 32 -7.55 -1.87 6.05
C PRO A 32 -6.36 -1.33 6.86
N VAL A 33 -5.75 -2.18 7.70
CA VAL A 33 -4.61 -1.80 8.55
C VAL A 33 -3.55 -2.90 8.63
N THR A 34 -2.29 -2.51 8.77
CA THR A 34 -1.19 -3.41 9.15
C THR A 34 -0.69 -3.03 10.55
N VAL A 35 -0.83 -3.95 11.50
CA VAL A 35 -0.43 -3.75 12.90
C VAL A 35 0.73 -4.70 13.21
N TRP A 36 1.78 -4.22 13.88
CA TRP A 36 2.89 -5.06 14.33
C TRP A 36 2.57 -5.63 15.71
N VAL A 37 2.27 -6.92 15.78
CA VAL A 37 1.89 -7.59 17.03
C VAL A 37 3.04 -8.47 17.54
N PRO A 38 3.23 -8.60 18.86
CA PRO A 38 4.18 -9.58 19.40
C PRO A 38 3.87 -10.99 18.91
N TRP A 39 4.85 -11.89 18.85
CA TRP A 39 4.57 -13.30 18.58
C TRP A 39 3.66 -13.90 19.65
N GLY A 40 2.76 -14.79 19.24
CA GLY A 40 1.76 -15.38 20.12
C GLY A 40 0.38 -15.44 19.48
N THR A 41 -0.61 -15.77 20.30
CA THR A 41 -2.02 -15.83 19.88
C THR A 41 -2.73 -14.57 20.36
N HIS A 42 -3.40 -13.87 19.45
CA HIS A 42 -4.13 -12.64 19.72
C HIS A 42 -5.59 -12.78 19.34
N ALA A 43 -6.46 -12.14 20.11
CA ALA A 43 -7.86 -11.97 19.76
C ALA A 43 -8.02 -10.64 19.00
N LEU A 44 -8.72 -10.69 17.88
CA LEU A 44 -9.14 -9.54 17.11
C LEU A 44 -10.65 -9.39 17.28
N THR A 45 -11.10 -8.20 17.67
CA THR A 45 -12.52 -7.84 17.64
C THR A 45 -12.72 -6.87 16.49
N VAL A 46 -13.55 -7.24 15.53
CA VAL A 46 -13.87 -6.43 14.36
C VAL A 46 -15.34 -6.03 14.43
N SER A 47 -15.63 -4.73 14.31
CA SER A 47 -16.99 -4.19 14.44
C SER A 47 -17.23 -3.05 13.46
N ALA A 48 -18.47 -2.91 12.99
CA ALA A 48 -18.90 -1.78 12.17
C ALA A 48 -20.35 -1.38 12.52
N PRO A 49 -20.75 -0.11 12.34
CA PRO A 49 -22.15 0.30 12.55
C PRO A 49 -23.13 -0.47 11.66
N GLY A 50 -24.15 -1.09 12.27
CA GLY A 50 -25.15 -1.91 11.56
C GLY A 50 -24.70 -3.34 11.26
N PHE A 51 -23.59 -3.79 11.82
CA PHE A 51 -23.06 -5.15 11.66
C PHE A 51 -22.81 -5.80 13.02
N ASP A 52 -22.95 -7.11 13.07
CA ASP A 52 -22.64 -7.87 14.28
C ASP A 52 -21.12 -7.93 14.48
N PRO A 53 -20.61 -7.66 15.69
CA PRO A 53 -19.18 -7.72 15.97
C PRO A 53 -18.68 -9.18 15.88
N GLN A 54 -17.51 -9.37 15.27
CA GLN A 54 -16.90 -10.67 15.08
C GLN A 54 -15.56 -10.75 15.83
N GLU A 55 -15.38 -11.82 16.61
CA GLU A 55 -14.10 -12.15 17.25
C GLU A 55 -13.35 -13.20 16.43
N VAL A 56 -12.06 -12.93 16.16
CA VAL A 56 -11.19 -13.80 15.36
C VAL A 56 -9.87 -14.00 16.10
N THR A 57 -9.50 -15.25 16.34
CA THR A 57 -8.19 -15.58 16.91
C THR A 57 -7.13 -15.71 15.82
N VAL A 58 -5.98 -15.06 16.02
CA VAL A 58 -4.87 -15.07 15.06
C VAL A 58 -3.57 -15.45 15.76
N ALA A 59 -2.84 -16.40 15.18
CA ALA A 59 -1.49 -16.73 15.59
C ALA A 59 -0.48 -15.93 14.76
N ALA A 60 0.39 -15.20 15.45
CA ALA A 60 1.53 -14.49 14.91
C ALA A 60 2.80 -15.27 15.24
N SER A 61 3.48 -15.80 14.22
CA SER A 61 4.72 -16.54 14.38
C SER A 61 5.69 -16.15 13.26
N GLY A 62 6.87 -15.63 13.62
CA GLY A 62 7.89 -15.22 12.67
C GLY A 62 7.66 -13.83 12.09
N HIS A 63 8.41 -13.51 11.04
CA HIS A 63 8.41 -12.18 10.42
C HIS A 63 7.55 -12.09 9.16
N ASP A 64 6.99 -13.21 8.70
CA ASP A 64 6.12 -13.24 7.53
C ASP A 64 4.79 -12.53 7.85
N PRO A 65 4.26 -11.69 6.92
CA PRO A 65 2.98 -11.04 7.11
C PRO A 65 1.84 -12.05 7.25
N VAL A 66 1.09 -11.94 8.35
CA VAL A 66 -0.14 -12.69 8.57
C VAL A 66 -1.30 -11.87 8.04
N ARG A 67 -1.94 -12.34 6.96
CA ARG A 67 -3.09 -11.66 6.36
C ARG A 67 -4.41 -12.26 6.82
N ARG A 68 -5.33 -11.42 7.29
CA ARG A 68 -6.67 -11.82 7.74
C ARG A 68 -7.75 -10.99 7.07
N ARG A 69 -8.67 -11.69 6.41
CA ARG A 69 -9.90 -11.12 5.86
C ARG A 69 -11.07 -11.46 6.77
N VAL A 70 -11.88 -10.46 7.11
CA VAL A 70 -13.04 -10.60 7.99
C VAL A 70 -14.25 -9.96 7.29
N ASP A 71 -15.29 -10.75 7.03
CA ASP A 71 -16.51 -10.27 6.39
C ASP A 71 -17.61 -10.24 7.44
N LEU A 72 -18.02 -9.03 7.85
CA LEU A 72 -19.04 -8.86 8.88
C LEU A 72 -20.44 -9.13 8.32
N VAL A 73 -21.31 -9.66 9.18
CA VAL A 73 -22.72 -9.92 8.86
C VAL A 73 -23.54 -8.71 9.30
N ALA A 74 -24.41 -8.21 8.42
CA ALA A 74 -25.31 -7.11 8.75
C ALA A 74 -26.30 -7.55 9.84
N THR A 75 -26.44 -6.76 10.89
CA THR A 75 -27.43 -7.01 11.95
C THR A 75 -28.83 -6.88 11.32
N PRO A 76 -29.70 -7.89 11.45
CA PRO A 76 -31.07 -7.78 10.96
C PRO A 76 -31.76 -6.54 11.55
N PRO A 77 -32.54 -5.78 10.76
CA PRO A 77 -33.36 -4.72 11.31
C PRO A 77 -34.23 -5.28 12.44
N PRO A 78 -34.42 -4.54 13.55
CA PRO A 78 -35.34 -4.98 14.59
C PRO A 78 -36.70 -5.26 13.97
N GLU A 79 -37.29 -6.41 14.30
CA GLU A 79 -38.66 -6.69 13.91
C GLU A 79 -39.52 -5.54 14.46
N PRO A 80 -40.34 -4.88 13.63
CA PRO A 80 -41.17 -3.78 14.10
C PRO A 80 -41.98 -4.29 15.28
N GLU A 81 -41.77 -3.68 16.45
CA GLU A 81 -42.63 -3.97 17.60
C GLU A 81 -44.06 -3.74 17.11
N PRO A 82 -45.00 -4.67 17.38
CA PRO A 82 -46.37 -4.49 16.97
C PRO A 82 -46.84 -3.17 17.57
N ASP A 83 -47.07 -2.19 16.69
CA ASP A 83 -47.61 -0.90 17.08
C ASP A 83 -48.81 -1.18 17.98
N VAL A 84 -48.66 -0.90 19.27
CA VAL A 84 -49.82 -0.82 20.16
C VAL A 84 -50.53 0.42 19.66
N VAL A 85 -51.48 0.21 18.75
CA VAL A 85 -52.32 1.24 18.16
C VAL A 85 -53.15 1.86 19.29
N GLU A 86 -52.57 2.81 20.01
CA GLU A 86 -53.32 3.75 20.81
C GLU A 86 -54.01 4.70 19.81
N ALA A 87 -55.28 4.38 19.53
CA ALA A 87 -56.12 5.11 18.59
C ALA A 87 -56.22 6.59 19.01
N ALA A 88 -55.48 7.46 18.33
CA ALA A 88 -55.66 8.90 18.39
C ALA A 88 -56.18 9.43 17.03
N PRO A 89 -57.13 10.39 17.06
CA PRO A 89 -57.99 10.72 15.93
C PRO A 89 -57.32 11.60 14.87
N ASP A 90 -57.90 11.52 13.67
CA ASP A 90 -57.58 12.23 12.43
C ASP A 90 -57.11 13.69 12.62
N ALA A 91 -55.94 13.99 12.08
CA ALA A 91 -55.53 15.35 11.75
C ALA A 91 -54.90 15.42 10.36
N VAL A 92 -55.60 16.19 9.53
CA VAL A 92 -55.37 16.60 8.15
C VAL A 92 -54.05 17.36 7.95
N GLY A 93 -53.34 17.02 6.87
CA GLY A 93 -52.82 17.99 5.89
C GLY A 93 -51.39 18.53 6.06
N GLY A 94 -50.60 18.43 4.98
CA GLY A 94 -49.40 19.23 4.80
C GLY A 94 -48.44 18.70 3.74
N ASP A 95 -48.55 19.22 2.51
CA ASP A 95 -47.54 19.21 1.45
C ASP A 95 -46.12 19.53 1.98
N THR A 96 -45.06 19.05 1.28
CA THR A 96 -44.01 19.91 0.67
C THR A 96 -42.69 19.16 0.39
N LEU A 97 -42.45 18.99 -0.91
CA LEU A 97 -41.21 19.11 -1.71
C LEU A 97 -39.99 18.18 -1.52
N ALA A 98 -39.62 17.60 -2.67
CA ALA A 98 -38.35 16.98 -3.01
C ALA A 98 -37.22 18.02 -3.26
N PRO A 99 -35.95 17.66 -2.97
CA PRO A 99 -34.79 18.35 -3.54
C PRO A 99 -34.09 17.56 -4.66
N PRO A 100 -33.24 18.25 -5.46
CA PRO A 100 -32.94 17.91 -6.84
C PRO A 100 -31.75 16.97 -7.06
N ASP A 101 -31.79 16.37 -8.24
CA ASP A 101 -30.71 15.71 -8.98
C ASP A 101 -29.61 16.74 -9.32
N THR A 102 -28.34 16.45 -9.05
CA THR A 102 -27.21 17.26 -9.54
C THR A 102 -26.04 16.35 -9.89
N ALA A 103 -25.80 16.25 -11.20
CA ALA A 103 -24.66 15.64 -11.83
C ALA A 103 -23.39 16.48 -11.64
N ASP A 104 -22.24 15.82 -11.50
CA ASP A 104 -20.96 16.38 -11.94
C ASP A 104 -20.04 15.24 -12.41
N THR A 105 -19.89 15.13 -13.73
CA THR A 105 -18.93 14.25 -14.40
C THR A 105 -17.78 15.12 -14.89
N VAL A 106 -16.62 15.02 -14.22
CA VAL A 106 -15.43 15.80 -14.59
C VAL A 106 -14.70 15.05 -15.71
N ALA A 107 -14.82 15.56 -16.94
CA ALA A 107 -14.06 15.08 -18.09
C ALA A 107 -12.58 15.44 -17.95
N SER A 108 -11.71 14.43 -17.95
CA SER A 108 -10.26 14.63 -18.04
C SER A 108 -9.87 14.95 -19.48
N VAL A 109 -9.33 16.16 -19.70
CA VAL A 109 -8.74 16.59 -20.97
C VAL A 109 -7.34 16.00 -21.08
N VAL A 110 -7.17 15.01 -21.96
CA VAL A 110 -5.85 14.51 -22.37
C VAL A 110 -5.38 15.38 -23.54
N VAL A 111 -4.43 16.27 -23.28
CA VAL A 111 -3.73 17.01 -24.34
C VAL A 111 -2.66 16.08 -24.92
N ALA A 112 -2.91 15.54 -26.11
CA ALA A 112 -1.91 14.82 -26.89
C ALA A 112 -0.99 15.83 -27.59
N THR A 113 0.22 16.01 -27.07
CA THR A 113 1.29 16.71 -27.78
C THR A 113 1.90 15.78 -28.81
N ALA A 114 1.88 16.19 -30.08
CA ALA A 114 2.57 15.47 -31.16
C ALA A 114 4.08 15.42 -30.86
N ARG A 115 4.67 14.23 -30.90
CA ARG A 115 6.11 14.04 -30.66
C ARG A 115 6.90 14.20 -31.97
N PRO A 116 8.09 14.84 -31.92
CA PRO A 116 9.05 14.80 -33.01
C PRO A 116 9.67 13.39 -33.14
N ASP A 117 9.85 12.94 -34.38
CA ASP A 117 10.58 11.72 -34.75
C ASP A 117 12.08 11.91 -34.52
N GLU A 118 12.62 11.25 -33.49
CA GLU A 118 14.06 11.13 -33.28
C GLU A 118 14.40 9.68 -32.90
N GLY A 119 15.40 9.09 -33.58
CA GLY A 119 15.88 7.73 -33.33
C GLY A 119 16.37 7.49 -31.89
N PRO A 120 16.84 6.27 -31.56
CA PRO A 120 17.12 5.86 -30.18
C PRO A 120 18.02 6.87 -29.46
N SER A 121 17.42 7.67 -28.58
CA SER A 121 18.11 8.78 -27.95
C SER A 121 19.14 8.24 -26.96
N VAL A 122 20.41 8.63 -27.17
CA VAL A 122 21.53 8.35 -26.24
C VAL A 122 21.18 8.79 -24.80
N ALA A 123 20.28 9.77 -24.67
CA ALA A 123 19.70 10.22 -23.41
C ALA A 123 18.99 9.10 -22.63
N GLY A 124 18.20 8.24 -23.29
CA GLY A 124 17.48 7.13 -22.62
C GLY A 124 18.41 6.13 -21.94
N ILE A 125 19.51 5.76 -22.60
CA ILE A 125 20.51 4.83 -22.05
C ILE A 125 21.26 5.45 -20.86
N ALA A 126 21.58 6.75 -20.95
CA ALA A 126 22.22 7.47 -19.86
C ALA A 126 21.33 7.57 -18.60
N PHE A 127 20.01 7.71 -18.74
CA PHE A 127 19.10 7.73 -17.60
C PHE A 127 18.98 6.37 -16.89
N VAL A 128 18.97 5.27 -17.64
CA VAL A 128 18.90 3.92 -17.06
C VAL A 128 20.17 3.56 -16.28
N SER A 129 21.35 3.95 -16.76
CA SER A 129 22.61 3.67 -16.06
C SER A 129 22.74 4.45 -14.75
N VAL A 130 22.32 5.71 -14.73
CA VAL A 130 22.26 6.53 -13.50
C VAL A 130 21.28 5.93 -12.49
N ALA A 131 20.12 5.45 -12.94
CA ALA A 131 19.15 4.77 -12.06
C ALA A 131 19.73 3.49 -11.43
N GLY A 132 20.45 2.68 -12.21
CA GLY A 132 21.12 1.48 -11.71
C GLY A 132 22.18 1.79 -10.65
N ALA A 133 23.02 2.80 -10.88
CA ALA A 133 24.05 3.21 -9.92
C ALA A 133 23.44 3.77 -8.61
N ALA A 134 22.37 4.57 -8.72
CA ALA A 134 21.66 5.10 -7.56
C ALA A 134 20.99 4.00 -6.72
N LEU A 135 20.46 2.96 -7.37
CA LEU A 135 19.83 1.82 -6.69
C LEU A 135 20.85 1.01 -5.89
N VAL A 136 22.01 0.68 -6.51
CA VAL A 136 23.12 0.01 -5.81
C VAL A 136 23.61 0.86 -4.64
N GLY A 137 23.80 2.17 -4.86
CA GLY A 137 24.20 3.11 -3.81
C GLY A 137 23.20 3.17 -2.64
N GLY A 138 21.89 3.19 -2.93
CA GLY A 138 20.82 3.17 -1.93
C GLY A 138 20.82 1.90 -1.09
N VAL A 139 21.00 0.73 -1.70
CA VAL A 139 21.06 -0.56 -0.99
C VAL A 139 22.28 -0.66 -0.08
N VAL A 140 23.47 -0.27 -0.56
CA VAL A 140 24.69 -0.28 0.26
C VAL A 140 24.54 0.67 1.45
N MET A 141 23.99 1.87 1.23
CA MET A 141 23.84 2.85 2.30
C MET A 141 22.77 2.44 3.32
N TYR A 142 21.72 1.74 2.88
CA TYR A 142 20.74 1.14 3.79
C TYR A 142 21.37 0.07 4.70
N ALA A 143 22.26 -0.78 4.15
CA ALA A 143 22.96 -1.79 4.94
C ALA A 143 23.93 -1.18 5.98
N ILE A 144 24.56 -0.05 5.65
CA ILE A 144 25.39 0.70 6.62
C ILE A 144 24.50 1.30 7.71
N ALA A 145 23.35 1.88 7.34
CA ALA A 145 22.41 2.45 8.29
C ALA A 145 21.78 1.41 9.23
N SER A 146 21.61 0.15 8.80
CA SER A 146 21.17 -0.91 9.71
C SER A 146 22.21 -1.23 10.78
N GLY A 147 23.52 -1.20 10.43
CA GLY A 147 24.59 -1.46 11.40
C GLY A 147 24.68 -0.37 12.50
N THR A 148 24.50 0.90 12.14
CA THR A 148 24.54 2.01 13.12
C THR A 148 23.38 1.94 14.12
N ARG A 149 22.23 1.40 13.71
CA ARG A 149 21.09 1.16 14.62
C ARG A 149 21.43 0.13 15.70
N ASP A 150 22.11 -0.95 15.31
CA ASP A 150 22.50 -2.02 16.24
C ASP A 150 23.54 -1.55 17.24
N ASP A 151 24.42 -0.63 16.83
CA ASP A 151 25.42 -0.03 17.70
C ASP A 151 24.80 1.01 18.65
N ALA A 152 23.86 1.84 18.17
CA ALA A 152 23.10 2.75 19.03
C ALA A 152 22.31 2.00 20.11
N ALA A 153 21.75 0.82 19.79
CA ALA A 153 20.98 0.01 20.74
C ALA A 153 21.80 -0.55 21.91
N LYS A 154 23.14 -0.58 21.80
CA LYS A 154 24.05 -1.05 22.85
C LYS A 154 24.44 0.07 23.83
N LEU A 155 24.18 1.33 23.48
CA LEU A 155 24.53 2.48 24.31
C LEU A 155 23.45 2.72 25.37
N PRO A 156 23.82 3.02 26.63
CA PRO A 156 22.87 3.48 27.63
C PRO A 156 22.28 4.85 27.21
N PRO A 157 21.06 5.19 27.68
CA PRO A 157 20.45 6.48 27.36
C PRO A 157 21.34 7.66 27.79
N GLY A 158 21.56 8.61 26.88
CA GLY A 158 22.39 9.81 27.11
C GLY A 158 22.92 10.43 25.81
N ASP A 159 23.83 11.40 25.93
CA ASP A 159 24.33 12.20 24.80
C ASP A 159 24.95 11.37 23.66
N ASP A 160 25.59 10.23 23.99
CA ASP A 160 26.18 9.34 22.99
C ASP A 160 25.12 8.54 22.23
N PHE A 161 24.04 8.14 22.90
CA PHE A 161 22.88 7.51 22.26
C PHE A 161 22.17 8.49 21.33
N ASP A 162 21.93 9.72 21.80
CA ASP A 162 21.25 10.76 21.01
C ASP A 162 22.06 11.16 19.77
N ARG A 163 23.40 11.21 19.90
CA ARG A 163 24.30 11.47 18.77
C ARG A 163 24.20 10.36 17.72
N GLU A 164 24.23 9.10 18.11
CA GLU A 164 24.11 7.99 17.17
C GLU A 164 22.71 7.87 16.57
N LEU A 165 21.67 8.19 17.34
CA LEU A 165 20.31 8.26 16.82
C LEU A 165 20.18 9.35 15.74
N GLY A 166 20.81 10.52 15.95
CA GLY A 166 20.90 11.59 14.95
C GLY A 166 21.62 11.16 13.66
N THR A 167 22.74 10.44 13.79
CA THR A 167 23.48 9.84 12.66
C THR A 167 22.60 8.86 11.90
N PHE A 168 21.91 7.96 12.60
CA PHE A 168 20.98 6.99 12.01
C PHE A 168 19.87 7.67 11.21
N HIS A 169 19.22 8.71 11.77
CA HIS A 169 18.16 9.44 11.07
C HIS A 169 18.66 10.12 9.80
N THR A 170 19.86 10.70 9.83
CA THR A 170 20.49 11.34 8.69
C THR A 170 20.82 10.33 7.59
N GLN A 171 21.44 9.20 7.96
CA GLN A 171 21.79 8.13 7.03
C GLN A 171 20.54 7.48 6.41
N ARG A 172 19.50 7.25 7.22
CA ARG A 172 18.21 6.70 6.75
C ARG A 172 17.50 7.66 5.79
N GLY A 173 17.55 8.95 6.06
CA GLY A 173 17.02 9.99 5.17
C GLY A 173 17.71 9.99 3.81
N LEU A 174 19.04 9.92 3.78
CA LEU A 174 19.83 9.82 2.54
C LEU A 174 19.53 8.53 1.76
N ALA A 175 19.45 7.39 2.44
CA ALA A 175 19.13 6.12 1.80
C ALA A 175 17.75 6.15 1.12
N TYR A 176 16.73 6.67 1.79
CA TYR A 176 15.40 6.84 1.18
C TYR A 176 15.41 7.84 0.02
N GLY A 177 16.14 8.95 0.15
CA GLY A 177 16.30 9.91 -0.94
C GLY A 177 16.88 9.27 -2.20
N LEU A 178 17.92 8.44 -2.06
CA LEU A 178 18.53 7.71 -3.17
C LEU A 178 17.58 6.67 -3.78
N LEU A 179 16.85 5.91 -2.96
CA LEU A 179 15.91 4.90 -3.45
C LEU A 179 14.72 5.53 -4.20
N ILE A 180 14.13 6.59 -3.65
CA ILE A 180 13.06 7.34 -4.32
C ILE A 180 13.58 7.96 -5.62
N GLY A 181 14.78 8.55 -5.58
CA GLY A 181 15.44 9.08 -6.77
C GLY A 181 15.63 8.01 -7.86
N ALA A 182 16.15 6.84 -7.49
CA ALA A 182 16.34 5.72 -8.41
C ALA A 182 15.03 5.23 -9.02
N ALA A 183 13.95 5.13 -8.22
CA ALA A 183 12.64 4.72 -8.70
C ALA A 183 12.05 5.72 -9.70
N VAL A 184 12.13 7.02 -9.39
CA VAL A 184 11.65 8.09 -10.30
C VAL A 184 12.46 8.11 -11.59
N SER A 185 13.79 8.08 -11.50
CA SER A 185 14.67 8.04 -12.68
C SER A 185 14.45 6.79 -13.53
N GLY A 186 14.27 5.63 -12.90
CA GLY A 186 13.95 4.38 -13.59
C GLY A 186 12.61 4.43 -14.33
N ALA A 187 11.57 4.97 -13.70
CA ALA A 187 10.26 5.15 -14.33
C ALA A 187 10.30 6.11 -15.52
N VAL A 188 11.01 7.24 -15.39
CA VAL A 188 11.21 8.19 -16.49
C VAL A 188 12.01 7.57 -17.63
N GLY A 189 13.09 6.84 -17.33
CA GLY A 189 13.89 6.14 -18.34
C GLY A 189 13.09 5.07 -19.09
N ALA A 190 12.30 4.26 -18.37
CA ALA A 190 11.43 3.25 -18.96
C ALA A 190 10.34 3.89 -19.84
N TRP A 191 9.75 5.00 -19.41
CA TRP A 191 8.77 5.74 -20.21
C TRP A 191 9.39 6.29 -21.50
N LEU A 192 10.56 6.93 -21.43
CA LEU A 192 11.26 7.44 -22.62
C LEU A 192 11.55 6.32 -23.63
N LEU A 193 12.05 5.17 -23.15
CA LEU A 193 12.30 4.00 -24.00
C LEU A 193 11.02 3.47 -24.65
N ALA A 194 9.94 3.30 -23.86
CA ALA A 194 8.66 2.83 -24.36
C ALA A 194 8.07 3.76 -25.42
N THR A 195 8.33 5.07 -25.31
CA THR A 195 7.82 6.05 -26.27
C THR A 195 8.70 6.26 -27.51
N SER A 196 9.91 5.71 -27.51
CA SER A 196 10.85 5.82 -28.64
C SER A 196 10.73 4.70 -29.69
N GLY A 197 9.97 3.62 -29.41
CA GLY A 197 9.89 2.43 -30.27
C GLY A 197 8.60 2.27 -31.09
N GLY A 198 7.88 3.36 -31.36
CA GLY A 198 6.50 3.32 -31.85
C GLY A 198 6.28 3.11 -33.35
N ASP A 199 7.20 3.52 -34.22
CA ASP A 199 6.84 3.75 -35.64
C ASP A 199 7.56 2.88 -36.69
N ASP A 200 8.48 2.01 -36.27
CA ASP A 200 9.08 1.02 -37.18
C ASP A 200 8.42 -0.36 -36.99
N ALA A 201 7.19 -0.50 -37.48
CA ALA A 201 6.63 -1.81 -37.83
C ALA A 201 6.83 -2.06 -39.33
N PRO A 202 8.02 -2.53 -39.78
CA PRO A 202 8.15 -3.03 -41.13
C PRO A 202 7.42 -4.38 -41.18
N GLY A 203 6.43 -4.50 -42.05
CA GLY A 203 6.04 -5.82 -42.55
C GLY A 203 7.28 -6.47 -43.15
N GLY A 204 7.91 -7.39 -42.42
CA GLY A 204 9.17 -7.98 -42.84
C GLY A 204 9.71 -8.98 -41.85
N ASP A 205 9.27 -10.22 -42.02
CA ASP A 205 9.89 -11.49 -41.61
C ASP A 205 10.34 -11.67 -40.15
N ALA A 206 9.59 -12.56 -39.49
CA ALA A 206 9.87 -13.15 -38.19
C ALA A 206 11.30 -13.72 -38.10
N SER A 207 12.23 -12.90 -37.61
CA SER A 207 13.54 -13.34 -37.14
C SER A 207 13.58 -13.24 -35.61
N ALA A 208 14.09 -14.29 -34.98
CA ALA A 208 13.99 -14.60 -33.56
C ALA A 208 14.59 -13.49 -32.67
N GLY A 209 13.75 -12.57 -32.21
CA GLY A 209 14.09 -11.63 -31.14
C GLY A 209 13.96 -12.26 -29.75
N PRO A 210 14.74 -11.79 -28.77
CA PRO A 210 14.65 -12.25 -27.39
C PRO A 210 13.24 -11.99 -26.85
N THR A 211 12.55 -13.07 -26.47
CA THR A 211 11.19 -13.01 -25.95
C THR A 211 11.24 -12.87 -24.44
N LEU A 212 10.83 -11.71 -23.92
CA LEU A 212 10.62 -11.51 -22.49
C LEU A 212 9.40 -12.34 -22.04
N ARG A 213 9.64 -13.50 -21.41
CA ARG A 213 8.57 -14.31 -20.81
C ARG A 213 8.48 -14.00 -19.32
N VAL A 214 7.42 -13.30 -18.93
CA VAL A 214 7.07 -13.14 -17.51
C VAL A 214 6.29 -14.38 -17.08
N ALA A 215 6.96 -15.30 -16.38
CA ALA A 215 6.31 -16.47 -15.79
C ALA A 215 5.84 -16.12 -14.36
N PRO A 216 4.55 -16.23 -14.03
CA PRO A 216 4.10 -16.05 -12.66
C PRO A 216 4.57 -17.23 -11.82
N LEU A 217 5.42 -16.95 -10.81
CA LEU A 217 5.78 -17.90 -9.77
C LEU A 217 4.89 -17.68 -8.53
N PRO A 218 4.44 -18.76 -7.86
CA PRO A 218 3.75 -18.64 -6.59
C PRO A 218 4.74 -18.11 -5.53
N GLY A 219 4.56 -16.85 -5.11
CA GLY A 219 5.38 -16.20 -4.08
C GLY A 219 5.97 -14.85 -4.45
N GLY A 220 5.85 -14.39 -5.69
CA GLY A 220 6.36 -13.07 -6.13
C GLY A 220 6.91 -13.11 -7.55
N ALA A 221 6.74 -12.02 -8.30
CA ALA A 221 7.17 -11.93 -9.69
C ALA A 221 8.69 -11.86 -9.80
N ALA A 222 9.32 -12.88 -10.39
CA ALA A 222 10.69 -12.81 -10.89
C ALA A 222 10.65 -12.47 -12.38
N VAL A 223 11.38 -11.43 -12.78
CA VAL A 223 11.57 -11.09 -14.20
C VAL A 223 12.87 -11.73 -14.66
N GLY A 224 12.77 -12.80 -15.46
CA GLY A 224 13.92 -13.42 -16.11
C GLY A 224 14.09 -12.86 -17.53
N VAL A 225 15.28 -12.37 -17.83
CA VAL A 225 15.70 -12.01 -19.20
C VAL A 225 16.65 -13.09 -19.68
N THR A 226 16.28 -13.82 -20.74
CA THR A 226 17.15 -14.80 -21.41
C THR A 226 17.60 -14.23 -22.75
N PHE A 227 18.91 -14.28 -23.00
CA PHE A 227 19.58 -13.85 -24.23
C PHE A 227 19.77 -15.02 -25.19
#